data_AF-A0A7S1PQU8-F1
#
_entry.id   AF-A0A7S1PQU8-F1
#
_cell.length_a   1.000
_cell.length_b   1.000
_cell.length_c   1.000
_cell.angle_alpha   90.00
_cell.angle_beta   90.00
_cell.angle_gamma   90.00
#
_symmetry.space_group_name_H-M   'P 1'
#
loop_
_entity.id
_entity.type
_entity.pdbx_description
1 polymer ?
#
loop_
_entity_poly.entity_id
_entity_poly.type
_entity_poly.pdbx_seq_one_letter_code
_entity_poly.pdbx_strand_id
1 'polypeptide(L)'
;EDSSGQTFKFPSSSAKIRRRVHPNMCLDIANHSKVNGNRVQLWECLQDDGDQVLTWEVDGSDAPPQQPTPAPVFAPPTPSPATAAPGPAPVAWQPPVAAPTAPPSLPSSASRNYDC
;
A
#
# COMPACT_ATOMS: atom_id res chain seq x y z
N GLU A 1 -6.74 6.06 -27.07
CA GLU A 1 -6.25 4.75 -26.57
C GLU A 1 -7.24 4.14 -25.59
N ASP A 2 -7.83 3.01 -25.94
CA ASP A 2 -8.63 2.20 -25.02
C ASP A 2 -7.71 1.24 -24.25
N SER A 3 -7.56 1.45 -22.93
CA SER A 3 -6.73 0.61 -22.06
C SER A 3 -7.45 -0.66 -21.57
N SER A 4 -8.64 -0.98 -22.10
CA SER A 4 -9.43 -2.15 -21.71
C SER A 4 -8.65 -3.47 -21.76
N GLY A 5 -7.68 -3.59 -22.67
CA GLY A 5 -6.79 -4.74 -22.83
C GLY A 5 -5.86 -5.02 -21.66
N GLN A 6 -5.65 -4.05 -20.76
CA GLN A 6 -4.74 -4.14 -19.63
C GLN A 6 -5.45 -4.40 -18.30
N THR A 7 -6.73 -4.77 -18.33
CA THR A 7 -7.51 -5.03 -17.13
C THR A 7 -7.84 -6.51 -16.98
N PHE A 8 -7.60 -7.05 -15.78
CA PHE A 8 -7.72 -8.48 -15.47
C PHE A 8 -8.54 -8.72 -14.19
N LYS A 9 -9.09 -9.92 -14.07
CA LYS A 9 -9.76 -10.44 -12.86
C LYS A 9 -9.05 -11.71 -12.40
N PHE A 10 -8.91 -11.88 -11.09
CA PHE A 10 -8.34 -13.07 -10.49
C PHE A 10 -9.30 -13.64 -9.43
N PRO A 11 -10.28 -14.48 -9.83
CA PRO A 11 -11.06 -15.26 -8.88
C PRO A 11 -10.16 -16.29 -8.19
N SER A 12 -9.92 -16.10 -6.88
CA SER A 12 -9.10 -17.02 -6.07
C SER A 12 -9.62 -18.46 -6.07
N SER A 13 -10.93 -18.65 -6.24
CA SER A 13 -11.57 -19.98 -6.30
C SER A 13 -11.11 -20.83 -7.48
N SER A 14 -10.66 -20.22 -8.58
CA SER A 14 -10.10 -20.95 -9.73
C SER A 14 -8.61 -20.68 -9.95
N ALA A 15 -8.04 -19.68 -9.26
CA ALA A 15 -6.67 -19.22 -9.46
C ALA A 15 -6.31 -18.99 -10.94
N LYS A 16 -7.27 -18.56 -11.76
CA LYS A 16 -7.07 -18.22 -13.18
C LYS A 16 -7.07 -16.70 -13.33
N ILE A 17 -6.12 -16.14 -14.07
CA ILE A 17 -6.12 -14.71 -14.44
C ILE A 17 -6.93 -14.54 -15.72
N ARG A 18 -8.07 -13.86 -15.64
CA ARG A 18 -9.01 -13.66 -16.76
C ARG A 18 -8.94 -12.23 -17.27
N ARG A 19 -9.06 -12.01 -18.58
CA ARG A 19 -9.27 -10.64 -19.10
C ARG A 19 -10.60 -10.08 -18.59
N ARG A 20 -10.62 -8.80 -18.22
CA ARG A 20 -11.85 -8.14 -17.73
C ARG A 20 -12.90 -8.03 -18.82
N VAL A 21 -12.48 -7.68 -20.04
CA VAL A 21 -13.38 -7.45 -21.19
C VAL A 21 -13.64 -8.70 -22.04
N HIS A 22 -12.87 -9.78 -21.87
CA HIS A 22 -13.13 -11.10 -22.45
C HIS A 22 -12.94 -12.19 -21.39
N PRO A 23 -13.94 -12.44 -20.53
CA PRO A 23 -13.79 -13.30 -19.36
C PRO A 23 -13.59 -14.79 -19.70
N ASN A 24 -13.79 -15.19 -20.96
CA ASN A 24 -13.48 -16.51 -21.50
C ASN A 24 -12.00 -16.67 -21.90
N MET A 25 -11.18 -15.61 -21.80
CA MET A 25 -9.74 -15.65 -22.08
C MET A 25 -8.95 -15.64 -20.77
N CYS A 26 -8.10 -16.64 -20.59
CA CYS A 26 -7.22 -16.84 -19.44
C CYS A 26 -5.75 -16.64 -19.82
N LEU A 27 -4.93 -16.23 -18.84
CA LEU A 27 -3.47 -16.32 -18.94
C LEU A 27 -3.06 -17.81 -18.91
N ASP A 28 -2.19 -18.20 -19.82
CA ASP A 28 -1.91 -19.60 -20.17
C ASP A 28 -0.41 -19.79 -20.51
N ILE A 29 0.20 -20.87 -20.03
CA ILE A 29 1.57 -21.24 -20.38
C ILE A 29 1.55 -22.12 -21.63
N ALA A 30 1.99 -21.58 -22.77
CA ALA A 30 1.77 -22.23 -24.05
C ALA A 30 2.26 -23.69 -24.11
N ASN A 31 1.38 -24.58 -24.57
CA ASN A 31 1.63 -26.03 -24.74
C ASN A 31 2.01 -26.75 -23.44
N HIS A 32 1.56 -26.29 -22.27
CA HIS A 32 1.96 -26.80 -20.95
C HIS A 32 3.49 -26.85 -20.74
N SER A 33 4.26 -26.07 -21.52
CA SER A 33 5.70 -26.21 -21.55
C SER A 33 6.34 -25.52 -20.34
N LYS A 34 7.19 -26.26 -19.64
CA LYS A 34 7.88 -25.83 -18.42
C LYS A 34 9.30 -25.31 -18.69
N VAL A 35 9.67 -25.13 -19.95
CA VAL A 35 11.01 -24.65 -20.31
C VAL A 35 11.16 -23.17 -19.98
N ASN A 36 12.35 -22.77 -19.54
CA ASN A 36 12.63 -21.37 -19.27
C ASN A 36 12.50 -20.53 -20.55
N GLY A 37 11.84 -19.37 -20.42
CA GLY A 37 11.53 -18.50 -21.56
C GLY A 37 10.35 -18.97 -22.42
N ASN A 38 9.57 -19.96 -21.96
CA ASN A 38 8.34 -20.33 -22.65
C ASN A 38 7.37 -19.14 -22.76
N ARG A 39 6.58 -19.14 -23.83
CA ARG A 39 5.61 -18.08 -24.09
C ARG A 39 4.43 -18.18 -23.12
N VAL A 40 4.12 -17.05 -22.49
CA VAL A 40 2.82 -16.83 -21.86
C VAL A 40 1.86 -16.26 -22.90
N GLN A 41 0.63 -16.74 -22.91
CA GLN A 41 -0.38 -16.33 -23.87
C GLN A 41 -1.73 -16.04 -23.23
N LEU A 42 -2.63 -15.49 -24.05
CA LEU A 42 -4.05 -15.47 -23.76
C LEU A 42 -4.69 -16.61 -24.56
N TRP A 43 -5.34 -17.52 -23.86
CA TRP A 43 -6.03 -18.66 -24.45
C TRP A 43 -7.43 -18.81 -23.88
N GLU A 44 -8.27 -19.63 -24.52
CA GLU A 44 -9.59 -19.94 -23.97
C GLU A 44 -9.45 -20.58 -22.58
N CYS A 45 -10.25 -20.12 -21.62
CA CYS A 45 -10.28 -20.69 -20.29
C CYS A 45 -10.86 -22.11 -20.34
N LEU A 46 -10.01 -23.11 -20.07
CA LEU A 46 -10.40 -24.52 -19.96
C LEU A 46 -10.68 -24.87 -18.48
N GLN A 47 -11.61 -25.80 -18.22
CA GLN A 47 -12.03 -26.13 -16.85
C GLN A 47 -10.89 -26.79 -16.06
N ASP A 48 -10.34 -27.88 -16.57
CA ASP A 48 -9.37 -28.73 -15.87
C ASP A 48 -7.97 -28.62 -16.50
N ASP A 49 -7.52 -27.39 -16.68
CA ASP A 49 -6.19 -27.12 -17.24
C ASP A 49 -5.27 -26.42 -16.25
N GLY A 50 -4.19 -27.12 -15.90
CA GLY A 50 -3.21 -26.70 -14.90
C GLY A 50 -2.22 -25.66 -15.39
N ASP A 51 -2.02 -25.51 -16.71
CA ASP A 51 -1.14 -24.48 -17.26
C ASP A 51 -1.80 -23.08 -17.33
N GLN A 52 -3.07 -23.01 -16.92
CA GLN A 52 -3.88 -21.79 -16.76
C GLN A 52 -4.13 -21.41 -15.29
N VAL A 53 -3.55 -22.16 -14.34
CA VAL A 53 -3.69 -21.92 -12.89
C VAL A 53 -2.40 -21.30 -12.38
N LEU A 54 -2.48 -20.05 -11.90
CA LEU A 54 -1.35 -19.29 -11.39
C LEU A 54 -1.54 -18.99 -9.92
N THR A 55 -0.65 -19.55 -9.10
CA THR A 55 -0.60 -19.33 -7.66
C THR A 55 0.70 -18.65 -7.30
N TRP A 56 0.63 -17.64 -6.45
CA TRP A 56 1.78 -17.04 -5.80
C TRP A 56 1.60 -17.15 -4.29
N GLU A 57 2.70 -17.38 -3.60
CA GLU A 57 2.74 -17.16 -2.15
C GLU A 57 2.75 -15.66 -1.94
N VAL A 58 1.73 -15.12 -1.29
CA VAL A 58 1.80 -13.75 -0.78
C VAL A 58 2.69 -13.84 0.44
N ASP A 59 4.00 -13.63 0.27
CA ASP A 59 4.83 -13.31 1.42
C ASP A 59 4.30 -11.98 2.01
N GLY A 60 4.24 -11.88 3.33
CA GLY A 60 3.56 -10.74 3.99
C GLY A 60 4.14 -9.35 3.66
N SER A 61 5.15 -9.27 2.80
CA SER A 61 5.74 -8.04 2.23
C SER A 61 4.84 -7.31 1.25
N ASP A 62 3.96 -8.02 0.54
CA ASP A 62 3.03 -7.45 -0.44
C ASP A 62 1.63 -7.18 0.12
N ALA A 63 1.43 -7.37 1.43
CA ALA A 63 0.26 -6.81 2.08
C ALA A 63 0.31 -5.28 1.85
N PRO A 64 -0.79 -4.64 1.38
CA PRO A 64 -0.89 -3.18 1.43
C PRO A 64 -0.44 -2.78 2.84
N PRO A 65 0.46 -1.79 3.01
CA PRO A 65 0.87 -1.37 4.34
C PRO A 65 -0.43 -1.21 5.13
N GLN A 66 -0.62 -2.03 6.17
CA GLN A 66 -1.84 -1.98 6.94
C GLN A 66 -1.95 -0.55 7.41
N GLN A 67 -2.82 0.23 6.77
CA GLN A 67 -3.13 1.56 7.22
C GLN A 67 -3.55 1.32 8.67
N PRO A 68 -2.83 1.88 9.66
CA PRO A 68 -3.07 1.56 11.05
C PRO A 68 -4.56 1.74 11.28
N THR A 69 -5.28 0.65 11.55
CA THR A 69 -6.67 0.74 11.92
C THR A 69 -6.70 1.67 13.12
N PRO A 70 -7.49 2.77 13.09
CA PRO A 70 -7.60 3.61 14.27
C PRO A 70 -8.00 2.67 15.42
N ALA A 71 -7.18 2.66 16.47
CA ALA A 71 -7.50 1.91 17.67
C ALA A 71 -8.94 2.25 18.08
N PRO A 72 -9.71 1.30 18.65
CA PRO A 72 -11.01 1.65 19.21
C PRO A 72 -10.79 2.81 20.18
N VAL A 73 -11.36 3.97 19.85
CA VAL A 73 -11.34 5.13 20.73
C VAL A 73 -12.17 4.68 21.93
N PHE A 74 -11.50 4.27 23.01
CA PHE A 74 -12.14 4.10 24.30
C PHE A 74 -12.76 5.46 24.62
N ALA A 75 -14.09 5.54 24.58
CA ALA A 75 -14.79 6.73 25.00
C ALA A 75 -14.30 7.12 26.40
N PRO A 76 -13.95 8.39 26.66
CA PRO A 76 -13.48 8.79 27.97
C PRO A 76 -14.57 8.46 29.01
N PRO A 77 -14.21 7.94 30.19
CA PRO A 77 -15.18 7.75 31.25
C PRO A 77 -15.81 9.11 31.58
N THR A 78 -17.14 9.15 31.65
CA THR A 78 -17.89 10.32 32.12
C THR A 78 -17.31 10.81 33.45
N PRO A 79 -16.91 12.09 33.58
CA PRO A 79 -16.36 12.58 34.84
C PRO A 79 -17.47 12.64 35.90
N SER A 80 -17.25 11.93 37.01
CA SER A 80 -17.98 12.17 38.27
C SER A 80 -17.66 13.57 38.79
N PRO A 81 -18.61 14.25 39.46
CA PRO A 81 -18.36 15.59 40.00
C PRO A 81 -17.34 15.53 41.14
N ALA A 82 -16.16 16.11 40.91
CA ALA A 82 -15.15 16.33 41.93
C ALA A 82 -15.42 17.64 42.68
N THR A 83 -15.51 17.57 44.01
CA THR A 83 -15.59 18.72 44.90
C THR A 83 -14.31 19.55 44.78
N ALA A 84 -14.44 20.82 44.37
CA ALA A 84 -13.32 21.72 44.12
C ALA A 84 -12.56 22.06 45.43
N ALA A 85 -11.25 21.80 45.45
CA ALA A 85 -10.33 22.38 46.43
C ALA A 85 -9.74 23.69 45.86
N PRO A 86 -9.43 24.70 46.70
CA PRO A 86 -8.83 25.96 46.24
C PRO A 86 -7.39 25.73 45.78
N GLY A 87 -7.10 26.13 44.53
CA GLY A 87 -5.76 26.03 43.94
C GLY A 87 -4.77 27.09 44.44
N PRO A 88 -3.46 26.85 44.30
CA PRO A 88 -2.43 27.82 44.70
C PRO A 88 -2.35 29.01 43.74
N ALA A 89 -1.84 30.13 44.25
CA ALA A 89 -1.66 31.40 43.53
C ALA A 89 -0.76 31.27 42.28
N PRO A 90 -0.96 32.11 41.24
CA PRO A 90 -0.22 32.00 40.00
C PRO A 90 1.26 32.43 40.17
N VAL A 91 2.15 31.63 39.60
CA VAL A 91 3.56 31.98 39.41
C VAL A 91 3.69 33.01 38.28
N ALA A 92 4.38 34.12 38.56
CA ALA A 92 4.65 35.16 37.58
C ALA A 92 5.63 34.67 36.50
N TRP A 93 5.24 34.82 35.23
CA TRP A 93 6.05 34.49 34.06
C TRP A 93 7.29 35.40 33.95
N GLN A 94 8.47 34.82 33.77
CA GLN A 94 9.67 35.55 33.35
C GLN A 94 9.90 35.34 31.85
N PRO A 95 10.22 36.40 31.09
CA PRO A 95 10.47 36.28 29.66
C PRO A 95 11.80 35.57 29.35
N PRO A 96 11.90 34.81 28.24
CA PRO A 96 13.13 34.13 27.85
C PRO A 96 14.20 35.12 27.38
N VAL A 97 15.45 34.87 27.79
CA VAL A 97 16.64 35.54 27.25
C VAL A 97 16.89 35.11 25.80
N ALA A 98 17.21 36.08 24.93
CA ALA A 98 17.40 35.87 23.50
C ALA A 98 18.57 34.91 23.20
N ALA A 99 18.34 33.99 22.26
CA ALA A 99 19.35 33.03 21.79
C ALA A 99 20.38 33.69 20.84
N PRO A 100 21.63 33.20 20.79
CA PRO A 100 22.64 33.69 19.85
C PRO A 100 22.32 33.26 18.40
N THR A 101 22.64 34.15 17.46
CA THR A 101 22.41 34.01 16.01
C THR A 101 23.24 32.89 15.37
N ALA A 102 22.61 32.15 14.45
CA ALA A 102 23.25 31.07 13.69
C ALA A 102 24.28 31.57 12.66
N PRO A 103 25.32 30.78 12.33
CA PRO A 103 26.28 31.08 11.26
C PRO A 103 25.70 30.81 9.85
N PRO A 104 26.30 31.39 8.79
CA PRO A 104 25.78 31.29 7.42
C PRO A 104 25.99 29.90 6.79
N SER A 105 25.05 29.52 5.92
CA SER A 105 24.98 28.27 5.17
C SER A 105 25.92 28.23 3.95
N LEU A 106 26.44 27.03 3.65
CA LEU A 106 27.25 26.71 2.46
C LEU A 106 26.40 26.56 1.17
N PRO A 107 26.96 26.80 -0.03
CA PRO A 107 26.24 26.73 -1.29
C PRO A 107 26.00 25.30 -1.81
N SER A 108 24.87 25.13 -2.51
CA SER A 108 24.37 23.91 -3.13
C SER A 108 25.09 23.56 -4.43
N SER A 109 25.42 22.27 -4.64
CA SER A 109 25.97 21.76 -5.90
C SER A 109 25.08 20.67 -6.51
N ALA A 110 24.50 21.04 -7.64
CA ALA A 110 24.20 20.27 -8.87
C ALA A 110 23.36 18.98 -8.83
N SER A 111 22.20 19.10 -9.48
CA SER A 111 21.30 18.07 -9.97
C SER A 111 21.96 17.09 -10.95
N ARG A 112 21.57 15.81 -10.89
CA ARG A 112 21.64 14.90 -12.04
C ARG A 112 20.23 14.43 -12.37
N ASN A 113 19.77 14.83 -13.56
CA ASN A 113 18.58 14.31 -14.21
C ASN A 113 18.87 12.87 -14.67
N TYR A 114 17.94 11.96 -14.42
CA TYR A 114 17.76 10.77 -15.24
C TYR A 114 16.41 10.94 -15.93
N ASP A 115 16.48 11.13 -17.25
CA ASP A 115 15.33 11.15 -18.14
C ASP A 115 14.83 9.71 -18.41
N CYS A 116 13.58 9.66 -18.85
CA CYS A 116 12.64 8.54 -18.89
C CYS A 116 13.10 7.26 -19.61
#